data_AF-A0A662HBB6-F1
#
_entry.id   AF-A0A662HBB6-F1
#
_cell.length_a   1.000
_cell.length_b   1.000
_cell.length_c   1.000
_cell.angle_alpha   90.00
_cell.angle_beta   90.00
_cell.angle_gamma   90.00
#
_symmetry.space_group_name_H-M   'P 1'
#
loop_
_entity.id
_entity.type
_entity.pdbx_description
1 polymer ?
#
loop_
_entity_poly.entity_id
_entity_poly.type
_entity_poly.pdbx_seq_one_letter_code
_entity_poly.pdbx_strand_id
1 'polypeptide(L)'
;MLASFLSLRRDKVLVSDLRRIIREYSERFKDTLVKIMNFCGTHEWTTVNFGIRSLMPANVQLVAGPGCPLCLTPSYYIEESIRLSLDGVRVYCFGDVFKLPAIREVRGAKSLEDAKACGGDVKVVYSFLDAIKDARDYGKDSVFLGIGFETTAPSYAVPMVKGHVPRNLLLLSVLRLTPPAARYALENTVKRGAAPVQGIIAPGHVSTVIGAKPWSDIAEEFRVPTVVSGFEPLDVLLSIALILQMRARNTVKTVIEYSRLVTW
;
A
#
# COMPACT_ATOMS: atom_id res chain seq x y z
N MET A 1 -20.80 -5.31 20.28
CA MET A 1 -19.68 -5.72 19.41
C MET A 1 -18.78 -4.53 19.03
N LEU A 2 -19.32 -3.42 18.49
CA LEU A 2 -18.54 -2.19 18.20
C LEU A 2 -17.90 -1.52 19.44
N ALA A 3 -18.57 -1.54 20.60
CA ALA A 3 -18.05 -0.99 21.85
C ALA A 3 -16.81 -1.75 22.40
N SER A 4 -16.70 -3.06 22.11
CA SER A 4 -15.58 -3.91 22.53
C SER A 4 -14.34 -3.74 21.63
N PHE A 5 -14.54 -3.41 20.35
CA PHE A 5 -13.43 -3.06 19.45
C PHE A 5 -12.86 -1.66 19.74
N LEU A 6 -13.72 -0.70 20.09
CA LEU A 6 -13.29 0.63 20.52
C LEU A 6 -12.57 0.61 21.89
N SER A 7 -12.87 -0.36 22.77
CA SER A 7 -12.18 -0.48 24.07
C SER A 7 -10.74 -0.97 23.92
N LEU A 8 -10.48 -1.92 22.99
CA LEU A 8 -9.12 -2.36 22.65
C LEU A 8 -8.28 -1.20 22.10
N ARG A 9 -8.84 -0.37 21.20
CA ARG A 9 -8.17 0.80 20.61
C ARG A 9 -7.68 1.85 21.62
N ARG A 10 -8.13 1.79 22.88
CA ARG A 10 -7.78 2.71 23.96
C ARG A 10 -7.31 2.00 25.22
N ASP A 11 -6.89 0.73 25.10
CA ASP A 11 -6.34 0.00 26.24
C ASP A 11 -4.97 0.57 26.60
N LYS A 12 -4.99 1.54 27.51
CA LYS A 12 -3.79 2.22 28.01
C LYS A 12 -2.82 1.23 28.67
N VAL A 13 -3.33 0.15 29.26
CA VAL A 13 -2.52 -0.88 29.90
C VAL A 13 -1.73 -1.61 28.81
N LEU A 14 -2.42 -2.08 27.77
CA LEU A 14 -1.78 -2.80 26.68
C LEU A 14 -0.77 -1.92 25.90
N VAL A 15 -1.09 -0.66 25.65
CA VAL A 15 -0.14 0.29 25.03
C VAL A 15 1.09 0.50 25.92
N SER A 16 0.90 0.64 27.23
CA SER A 16 2.00 0.80 28.19
C SER A 16 2.88 -0.44 28.23
N ASP A 17 2.30 -1.64 28.23
CA ASP A 17 3.03 -2.90 28.19
C ASP A 17 3.80 -3.08 26.88
N LEU A 18 3.18 -2.81 25.73
CA LEU A 18 3.87 -2.86 24.44
C LEU A 18 5.02 -1.86 24.39
N ARG A 19 4.83 -0.64 24.91
CA ARG A 19 5.91 0.35 24.99
C ARG A 19 7.06 -0.12 25.88
N ARG A 20 6.76 -0.75 27.02
CA ARG A 20 7.77 -1.34 27.92
C ARG A 20 8.54 -2.45 27.20
N ILE A 21 7.84 -3.34 26.52
CA ILE A 21 8.43 -4.45 25.74
C ILE A 21 9.32 -3.92 24.61
N ILE A 22 8.85 -2.93 23.85
CA ILE A 22 9.61 -2.29 22.77
C ILE A 22 10.90 -1.69 23.33
N ARG A 23 10.82 -0.96 24.46
CA ARG A 23 12.01 -0.42 25.14
C ARG A 23 12.96 -1.52 25.56
N GLU A 24 12.49 -2.53 26.28
CA GLU A 24 13.29 -3.65 26.76
C GLU A 24 14.06 -4.35 25.63
N TYR A 25 13.39 -4.66 24.51
CA TYR A 25 14.08 -5.30 23.39
C TYR A 25 14.99 -4.33 22.63
N SER A 26 14.62 -3.05 22.49
CA SER A 26 15.48 -2.05 21.85
C SER A 26 16.79 -1.82 22.60
N GLU A 27 16.78 -1.98 23.93
CA GLU A 27 17.97 -1.83 24.77
C GLU A 27 19.04 -2.89 24.51
N ARG A 28 18.68 -4.01 23.87
CA ARG A 28 19.65 -5.03 23.45
C ARG A 28 20.44 -4.62 22.20
N PHE A 29 20.08 -3.49 21.59
CA PHE A 29 20.67 -2.95 20.37
C PHE A 29 21.04 -1.47 20.53
N LYS A 30 21.51 -1.06 21.72
CA LYS A 30 21.78 0.36 22.04
C LYS A 30 22.71 1.05 21.03
N ASP A 31 23.66 0.31 20.46
CA ASP A 31 24.64 0.82 19.49
C ASP A 31 24.24 0.60 18.03
N THR A 32 23.00 0.16 17.77
CA THR A 32 22.51 -0.15 16.41
C THR A 32 21.17 0.50 16.15
N LEU A 33 21.08 1.26 15.05
CA LEU A 33 19.83 1.81 14.56
C LEU A 33 18.99 0.71 13.91
N VAL A 34 17.89 0.30 14.57
CA VAL A 34 16.93 -0.69 14.07
C VAL A 34 15.91 -0.02 13.15
N LYS A 35 16.05 -0.20 11.84
CA LYS A 35 15.12 0.32 10.85
C LYS A 35 14.01 -0.70 10.54
N ILE A 36 12.76 -0.33 10.79
CA ILE A 36 11.57 -1.15 10.48
C ILE A 36 10.80 -0.45 9.37
N MET A 37 10.56 -1.16 8.26
CA MET A 37 9.90 -0.62 7.07
C MET A 37 8.47 -1.15 6.93
N ASN A 38 7.52 -0.26 6.64
CA ASN A 38 6.16 -0.66 6.23
C ASN A 38 5.98 -0.46 4.72
N PHE A 39 5.08 -1.23 4.10
CA PHE A 39 4.77 -1.13 2.66
C PHE A 39 3.29 -0.81 2.42
N CYS A 40 2.68 -0.01 3.29
CA CYS A 40 1.26 0.34 3.19
C CYS A 40 0.99 1.78 3.60
N GLY A 41 0.37 2.57 2.71
CA GLY A 41 -0.07 3.92 3.03
C GLY A 41 -0.97 4.00 4.27
N THR A 42 -1.81 2.99 4.53
CA THR A 42 -2.65 2.95 5.72
C THR A 42 -1.85 2.71 7.01
N HIS A 43 -0.81 1.87 6.97
CA HIS A 43 0.11 1.73 8.12
C HIS A 43 0.87 3.02 8.39
N GLU A 44 1.31 3.70 7.33
CA GLU A 44 1.95 5.01 7.45
C GLU A 44 1.01 6.05 8.03
N TRP A 45 -0.25 6.10 7.57
CA TRP A 45 -1.29 6.95 8.13
C TRP A 45 -1.51 6.67 9.62
N THR A 46 -1.65 5.41 10.02
CA THR A 46 -1.77 5.02 11.45
C THR A 46 -0.54 5.46 12.24
N THR A 47 0.65 5.25 11.70
CA THR A 47 1.91 5.63 12.35
C THR A 47 2.00 7.13 12.61
N VAL A 48 1.58 7.96 11.65
CA VAL A 48 1.59 9.42 11.76
C VAL A 48 0.44 9.92 12.62
N ASN A 49 -0.79 9.52 12.32
CA ASN A 49 -2.01 10.00 12.98
C ASN A 49 -2.02 9.72 14.49
N PHE A 50 -1.43 8.60 14.91
CA PHE A 50 -1.34 8.23 16.33
C PHE A 50 0.04 8.51 16.95
N GLY A 51 0.95 9.17 16.23
CA GLY A 51 2.25 9.56 16.76
C GLY A 51 3.15 8.39 17.19
N ILE A 52 3.01 7.21 16.56
CA ILE A 52 3.72 5.99 16.96
C ILE A 52 5.25 6.20 16.93
N ARG A 53 5.76 6.99 15.97
CA ARG A 53 7.19 7.36 15.91
C ARG A 53 7.70 8.03 17.19
N SER A 54 6.89 8.90 17.79
CA SER A 54 7.25 9.60 19.04
C SER A 54 7.28 8.68 20.26
N LEU A 55 6.67 7.49 20.16
CA LEU A 55 6.71 6.47 21.21
C LEU A 55 7.94 5.57 21.10
N MET A 56 8.65 5.59 19.96
CA MET A 56 9.78 4.72 19.72
C MET A 56 11.03 5.17 20.50
N PRO A 57 11.84 4.22 20.99
CA PRO A 57 13.20 4.50 21.44
C PRO A 57 14.04 5.15 20.34
N ALA A 58 15.06 5.93 20.71
CA ALA A 58 15.89 6.68 19.76
C ALA A 58 16.60 5.80 18.71
N ASN A 59 16.88 4.54 19.05
CA ASN A 59 17.50 3.57 18.16
C ASN A 59 16.51 2.75 17.32
N VAL A 60 15.20 3.04 17.36
CA VAL A 60 14.19 2.35 16.53
C VAL A 60 13.55 3.34 15.57
N GLN A 61 13.77 3.13 14.27
CA GLN A 61 13.27 4.01 13.21
C GLN A 61 12.18 3.32 12.39
N LEU A 62 11.00 3.95 12.30
CA LEU A 62 9.92 3.51 11.43
C LEU A 62 9.97 4.27 10.11
N VAL A 63 10.20 3.55 9.00
CA VAL A 63 10.32 4.13 7.66
C VAL A 63 9.20 3.66 6.74
N ALA A 64 8.73 4.56 5.87
CA ALA A 64 7.77 4.23 4.83
C ALA A 64 8.49 3.69 3.59
N GLY A 65 8.11 2.49 3.16
CA GLY A 65 8.49 1.92 1.87
C GLY A 65 7.51 2.33 0.76
N PRO A 66 7.67 1.77 -0.46
CA PRO A 66 6.79 2.00 -1.61
C PRO A 66 5.40 1.36 -1.42
N GLY A 67 4.57 1.94 -0.54
CA GLY A 67 3.23 1.45 -0.17
C GLY A 67 2.06 2.25 -0.73
N CYS A 68 2.29 3.08 -1.75
CA CYS A 68 1.29 3.94 -2.40
C CYS A 68 1.25 3.64 -3.91
N PRO A 69 0.18 3.02 -4.44
CA PRO A 69 0.15 2.62 -5.86
C PRO A 69 0.10 3.84 -6.81
N LEU A 70 -0.54 4.94 -6.38
CA LEU A 70 -0.58 6.19 -7.13
C LEU A 70 0.82 6.82 -7.26
N CYS A 71 1.56 6.88 -6.14
CA CYS A 71 2.87 7.49 -6.08
C CYS A 71 3.92 6.75 -6.93
N LEU A 72 3.67 5.47 -7.23
CA LEU A 72 4.52 4.62 -8.07
C LEU A 72 4.03 4.54 -9.52
N THR A 73 2.93 5.22 -9.85
CA THR A 73 2.38 5.21 -11.20
C THR A 73 3.29 6.03 -12.11
N PRO A 74 3.90 5.42 -13.15
CA PRO A 74 4.74 6.16 -14.08
C PRO A 74 3.93 7.24 -14.79
N SER A 75 4.51 8.45 -14.85
CA SER A 75 3.90 9.62 -15.50
C SER A 75 3.34 9.34 -16.88
N TYR A 76 4.04 8.48 -17.65
CA TYR A 76 3.61 8.01 -18.96
C TYR A 76 2.14 7.59 -19.01
N TYR A 77 1.63 6.83 -18.02
CA TYR A 77 0.23 6.39 -18.04
C TYR A 77 -0.76 7.54 -17.84
N ILE A 78 -0.36 8.58 -17.11
CA ILE A 78 -1.17 9.80 -16.93
C ILE A 78 -1.13 10.61 -18.22
N GLU A 79 0.03 10.76 -18.84
CA GLU A 79 0.20 11.44 -20.14
C GLU A 79 -0.64 10.77 -21.25
N GLU A 80 -0.63 9.44 -21.33
CA GLU A 80 -1.47 8.68 -22.27
C GLU A 80 -2.96 8.85 -21.98
N SER A 81 -3.35 8.83 -20.70
CA SER A 81 -4.75 9.02 -20.31
C SER A 81 -5.23 10.44 -20.65
N ILE A 82 -4.39 11.46 -20.45
CA ILE A 82 -4.68 12.83 -20.90
C ILE A 82 -4.89 12.86 -22.42
N ARG A 83 -3.98 12.25 -23.20
CA ARG A 83 -4.09 12.21 -24.66
C ARG A 83 -5.39 11.57 -25.12
N LEU A 84 -5.72 10.38 -24.61
CA LEU A 84 -6.95 9.66 -24.92
C LEU A 84 -8.19 10.51 -24.62
N SER A 85 -8.23 11.18 -23.47
CA SER A 85 -9.37 12.04 -23.11
C SER A 85 -9.57 13.20 -24.08
N LEU A 86 -8.48 13.81 -24.57
CA LEU A 86 -8.50 14.93 -25.51
C LEU A 86 -8.75 14.50 -26.96
N ASP A 87 -8.57 13.21 -27.25
CA ASP A 87 -8.87 12.59 -28.55
C ASP A 87 -10.31 12.03 -28.61
N GLY A 88 -11.11 12.28 -27.57
CA GLY A 88 -12.54 11.94 -27.52
C GLY A 88 -12.86 10.55 -26.96
N VAL A 89 -11.88 9.83 -26.42
CA VAL A 89 -12.09 8.58 -25.67
C VAL A 89 -12.45 8.92 -24.23
N ARG A 90 -13.52 8.35 -23.69
CA ARG A 90 -13.85 8.59 -22.27
C ARG A 90 -12.85 7.90 -21.35
N VAL A 91 -12.21 8.68 -20.48
CA VAL A 91 -11.29 8.16 -19.47
C VAL A 91 -11.98 8.13 -18.11
N TYR A 92 -12.11 6.93 -17.56
CA TYR A 92 -12.55 6.70 -16.19
C TYR A 92 -11.36 6.65 -15.23
N CYS A 93 -11.47 7.33 -14.10
CA CYS A 93 -10.46 7.30 -13.04
C CYS A 93 -11.11 7.43 -11.66
N PHE A 94 -10.36 7.05 -10.62
CA PHE A 94 -10.73 7.37 -9.25
C PHE A 94 -10.43 8.84 -8.91
N GLY A 95 -11.07 9.35 -7.86
CA GLY A 95 -10.95 10.78 -7.49
C GLY A 95 -9.55 11.22 -7.07
N ASP A 96 -8.77 10.33 -6.47
CA ASP A 96 -7.37 10.56 -6.12
C ASP A 96 -6.44 10.59 -7.35
N VAL A 97 -6.76 9.81 -8.38
CA VAL A 97 -6.06 9.78 -9.67
C VAL A 97 -6.37 11.02 -10.52
N PHE A 98 -7.57 11.59 -10.39
CA PHE A 98 -8.03 12.74 -11.20
C PHE A 98 -7.07 13.93 -11.15
N LYS A 99 -6.44 14.16 -9.98
CA LYS A 99 -5.50 15.27 -9.75
C LYS A 99 -4.03 14.84 -9.81
N LEU A 100 -3.74 13.59 -10.16
CA LEU A 100 -2.37 13.10 -10.19
C LEU A 100 -1.60 13.80 -11.32
N PRO A 101 -0.47 14.47 -11.03
CA PRO A 101 0.23 15.22 -12.04
C PRO A 101 1.09 14.30 -12.92
N ALA A 102 1.07 14.58 -14.22
CA ALA A 102 2.08 14.16 -15.18
C ALA A 102 3.32 15.08 -15.07
N ILE A 103 4.48 14.49 -15.34
CA ILE A 103 5.76 15.19 -15.44
C ILE A 103 5.76 16.07 -16.70
N ARG A 104 5.28 15.53 -17.82
CA ARG A 104 5.20 16.26 -19.10
C ARG A 104 3.78 16.74 -19.34
N GLU A 105 3.69 17.92 -19.95
CA GLU A 105 2.43 18.48 -20.38
C GLU A 105 1.98 17.84 -21.70
N VAL A 106 0.69 17.56 -21.81
CA VAL A 106 0.05 17.03 -23.01
C VAL A 106 -1.03 18.01 -23.44
N ARG A 107 -0.76 18.75 -24.52
CA ARG A 107 -1.72 19.72 -25.13
C ARG A 107 -2.29 20.72 -24.10
N GLY A 108 -1.45 21.28 -23.24
CA GLY A 108 -1.87 22.25 -22.21
C GLY A 108 -2.32 21.64 -20.88
N ALA A 109 -2.38 20.31 -20.75
CA ALA A 109 -2.82 19.62 -19.54
C ALA A 109 -1.68 18.84 -18.87
N LYS A 110 -1.60 18.90 -17.54
CA LYS A 110 -0.67 18.11 -16.71
C LYS A 110 -1.38 17.14 -15.79
N SER A 111 -2.71 17.06 -15.83
CA SER A 111 -3.50 16.12 -15.06
C SER A 111 -4.79 15.79 -15.81
N LEU A 112 -5.53 14.79 -15.35
CA LEU A 112 -6.87 14.51 -15.87
C LEU A 112 -7.87 15.61 -15.53
N GLU A 113 -7.64 16.33 -14.42
CA GLU A 113 -8.37 17.56 -14.08
C GLU A 113 -8.16 18.65 -15.13
N ASP A 114 -6.90 18.94 -15.49
CA ASP A 114 -6.58 19.92 -16.53
C ASP A 114 -7.13 19.47 -17.89
N ALA A 115 -6.98 18.19 -18.23
CA ALA A 115 -7.47 17.64 -19.50
C ALA A 115 -8.98 17.85 -19.64
N LYS A 116 -9.74 17.62 -18.55
CA LYS A 116 -11.18 17.88 -18.50
C LYS A 116 -11.49 19.37 -18.71
N ALA A 117 -10.71 20.26 -18.10
CA ALA A 117 -10.86 21.71 -18.31
C ALA A 117 -10.54 22.13 -19.75
N CYS A 118 -9.62 21.42 -20.42
CA CYS A 118 -9.28 21.58 -21.83
C CYS A 118 -10.26 20.89 -22.79
N GLY A 119 -11.40 20.37 -22.31
CA GLY A 119 -12.44 19.74 -23.13
C GLY A 119 -12.29 18.23 -23.33
N GLY A 120 -11.36 17.58 -22.63
CA GLY A 120 -11.21 16.12 -22.64
C GLY A 120 -12.35 15.39 -21.92
N ASP A 121 -12.72 14.22 -22.42
CA ASP A 121 -13.79 13.40 -21.81
C ASP A 121 -13.24 12.58 -20.63
N VAL A 122 -13.30 13.16 -19.43
CA VAL A 122 -12.88 12.51 -18.17
C VAL A 122 -14.04 12.37 -17.21
N LYS A 123 -14.24 11.15 -16.69
CA LYS A 123 -15.25 10.83 -15.69
C LYS A 123 -14.64 10.20 -14.44
N VAL A 124 -14.81 10.89 -13.31
CA VAL A 124 -14.45 10.36 -12.00
C VAL A 124 -15.53 9.38 -11.53
N VAL A 125 -15.11 8.22 -11.05
CA VAL A 125 -15.99 7.15 -10.56
C VAL A 125 -15.49 6.61 -9.23
N TYR A 126 -16.37 5.96 -8.47
CA TYR A 126 -16.00 5.34 -7.18
C TYR A 126 -15.56 3.89 -7.34
N SER A 127 -15.99 3.21 -8.41
CA SER A 127 -15.67 1.81 -8.66
C SER A 127 -15.54 1.50 -10.15
N PHE A 128 -14.90 0.37 -10.46
CA PHE A 128 -14.88 -0.17 -11.82
C PHE A 128 -16.28 -0.60 -12.30
N LEU A 129 -17.17 -0.97 -11.38
CA LEU A 129 -18.57 -1.29 -11.70
C LEU A 129 -19.34 -0.04 -12.17
N ASP A 130 -19.05 1.13 -11.60
CA ASP A 130 -19.66 2.39 -12.04
C ASP A 130 -19.20 2.75 -13.46
N ALA A 131 -17.91 2.53 -13.77
CA ALA A 131 -17.39 2.69 -15.13
C ALA A 131 -18.02 1.71 -16.11
N ILE A 132 -18.20 0.44 -15.73
CA ILE A 132 -18.90 -0.57 -16.54
C ILE A 132 -20.33 -0.12 -16.84
N LYS A 133 -21.06 0.39 -15.85
CA LYS A 133 -22.43 0.88 -16.03
C LYS A 133 -22.46 2.06 -17.00
N ASP A 134 -21.62 3.06 -16.75
CA ASP A 134 -21.57 4.26 -17.61
C ASP A 134 -21.13 3.94 -19.04
N ALA A 135 -20.16 3.05 -19.22
CA ALA A 135 -19.63 2.72 -20.54
C ALA A 135 -20.70 2.07 -21.43
N ARG A 136 -21.61 1.27 -20.85
CA ARG A 136 -22.75 0.69 -21.59
C ARG A 136 -23.69 1.77 -22.13
N ASP A 137 -23.99 2.77 -21.31
CA ASP A 137 -24.87 3.88 -21.69
C ASP A 137 -24.17 4.86 -22.64
N TYR A 138 -22.85 5.03 -22.50
CA TYR A 138 -22.05 5.93 -23.33
C TYR A 138 -21.90 5.47 -24.78
N GLY A 139 -21.76 4.16 -25.01
CA GLY A 139 -21.77 3.55 -26.33
C GLY A 139 -20.58 3.86 -27.26
N LYS A 140 -19.61 4.69 -26.82
CA LYS A 140 -18.35 4.99 -27.53
C LYS A 140 -17.15 4.42 -26.79
N ASP A 141 -16.00 4.44 -27.44
CA ASP A 141 -14.75 3.94 -26.87
C ASP A 141 -14.39 4.65 -25.55
N SER A 142 -13.98 3.84 -24.59
CA SER A 142 -13.67 4.29 -23.25
C SER A 142 -12.58 3.42 -22.62
N VAL A 143 -11.86 4.01 -21.67
CA VAL A 143 -10.77 3.35 -20.95
C VAL A 143 -10.88 3.64 -19.46
N PHE A 144 -10.66 2.62 -18.64
CA PHE A 144 -10.50 2.77 -17.20
C PHE A 144 -9.02 2.75 -16.85
N LEU A 145 -8.55 3.81 -16.18
CA LEU A 145 -7.19 3.88 -15.64
C LEU A 145 -7.11 3.05 -14.35
N GLY A 146 -6.71 1.78 -14.49
CA GLY A 146 -6.68 0.78 -13.42
C GLY A 146 -5.41 0.80 -12.59
N ILE A 147 -5.31 1.74 -11.65
CA ILE A 147 -4.18 1.85 -10.72
C ILE A 147 -4.49 1.09 -9.42
N GLY A 148 -3.52 0.34 -8.91
CA GLY A 148 -3.68 -0.32 -7.62
C GLY A 148 -2.62 -1.37 -7.32
N PHE A 149 -2.78 -2.00 -6.17
CA PHE A 149 -2.03 -3.17 -5.76
C PHE A 149 -2.92 -4.43 -5.84
N GLU A 150 -2.45 -5.51 -5.23
CA GLU A 150 -3.17 -6.79 -5.17
C GLU A 150 -4.56 -6.63 -4.54
N THR A 151 -4.76 -5.68 -3.63
CA THR A 151 -6.06 -5.37 -3.03
C THR A 151 -7.10 -4.90 -4.02
N THR A 152 -6.66 -4.19 -5.07
CA THR A 152 -7.56 -3.57 -6.06
C THR A 152 -7.79 -4.51 -7.25
N ALA A 153 -6.81 -5.36 -7.57
CA ALA A 153 -6.85 -6.25 -8.72
C ALA A 153 -8.13 -7.12 -8.82
N PRO A 154 -8.66 -7.74 -7.72
CA PRO A 154 -9.90 -8.51 -7.78
C PRO A 154 -11.11 -7.68 -8.23
N SER A 155 -11.17 -6.40 -7.87
CA SER A 155 -12.28 -5.52 -8.26
C SER A 155 -12.34 -5.28 -9.77
N TYR A 156 -11.22 -5.43 -10.46
CA TYR A 156 -11.13 -5.36 -11.92
C TYR A 156 -11.32 -6.73 -12.57
N ALA A 157 -10.63 -7.75 -12.03
CA ALA A 157 -10.59 -9.08 -12.62
C ALA A 157 -11.94 -9.80 -12.54
N VAL A 158 -12.67 -9.70 -11.42
CA VAL A 158 -13.94 -10.43 -11.24
C VAL A 158 -14.99 -10.03 -12.27
N PRO A 159 -15.29 -8.73 -12.51
CA PRO A 159 -16.20 -8.34 -13.58
C PRO A 159 -15.75 -8.77 -14.98
N MET A 160 -14.44 -8.79 -15.24
CA MET A 160 -13.89 -9.24 -16.53
C MET A 160 -14.13 -10.72 -16.77
N VAL A 161 -13.78 -11.57 -15.80
CA VAL A 161 -13.96 -13.03 -15.89
C VAL A 161 -15.45 -13.38 -15.99
N LYS A 162 -16.33 -12.61 -15.35
CA LYS A 162 -17.79 -12.77 -15.45
C LYS A 162 -18.41 -12.22 -16.74
N GLY A 163 -17.60 -11.65 -17.65
CA GLY A 163 -18.11 -11.08 -18.92
C GLY A 163 -18.99 -9.84 -18.74
N HIS A 164 -18.84 -9.12 -17.62
CA HIS A 164 -19.64 -7.91 -17.35
C HIS A 164 -19.08 -6.66 -18.03
N VAL A 165 -17.82 -6.67 -18.48
CA VAL A 165 -17.17 -5.52 -19.11
C VAL A 165 -17.63 -5.40 -20.58
N PRO A 166 -18.25 -4.28 -21.00
CA PRO A 166 -18.67 -4.10 -22.37
C PRO A 166 -17.46 -3.91 -23.30
N ARG A 167 -17.62 -4.20 -24.60
CA ARG A 167 -16.50 -4.19 -25.58
C ARG A 167 -15.86 -2.81 -25.76
N ASN A 168 -16.62 -1.75 -25.53
CA ASN A 168 -16.16 -0.37 -25.64
C ASN A 168 -15.45 0.14 -24.37
N LEU A 169 -15.27 -0.70 -23.34
CA LEU A 169 -14.52 -0.36 -22.14
C LEU A 169 -13.25 -1.21 -22.04
N LEU A 170 -12.10 -0.57 -22.23
CA LEU A 170 -10.79 -1.18 -22.01
C LEU A 170 -10.26 -0.84 -20.62
N LEU A 171 -9.38 -1.70 -20.08
CA LEU A 171 -8.64 -1.42 -18.85
C LEU A 171 -7.19 -1.08 -19.18
N LEU A 172 -6.79 0.15 -18.90
CA LEU A 172 -5.38 0.52 -18.86
C LEU A 172 -4.82 0.06 -17.51
N SER A 173 -4.29 -1.16 -17.48
CA SER A 173 -3.79 -1.79 -16.25
C SER A 173 -2.46 -1.19 -15.81
N VAL A 174 -2.48 -0.53 -14.67
CA VAL A 174 -1.30 0.01 -13.97
C VAL A 174 -1.21 -0.61 -12.57
N LEU A 175 -1.62 -1.88 -12.47
CA LEU A 175 -1.47 -2.67 -11.25
C LEU A 175 0.01 -2.91 -10.95
N ARG A 176 0.34 -2.99 -9.66
CA ARG A 176 1.68 -3.29 -9.16
C ARG A 176 1.61 -4.39 -8.11
N LEU A 177 2.74 -5.06 -7.90
CA LEU A 177 2.89 -6.09 -6.88
C LEU A 177 3.73 -5.54 -5.73
N THR A 178 3.24 -5.71 -4.51
CA THR A 178 3.86 -5.17 -3.31
C THR A 178 5.10 -5.98 -2.88
N PRO A 179 5.10 -7.33 -2.85
CA PRO A 179 6.30 -8.10 -2.49
C PRO A 179 7.51 -7.85 -3.42
N PRO A 180 7.38 -7.80 -4.76
CA PRO A 180 8.49 -7.41 -5.64
C PRO A 180 9.00 -5.98 -5.39
N ALA A 181 8.10 -5.03 -5.11
CA ALA A 181 8.50 -3.67 -4.76
C ALA A 181 9.27 -3.62 -3.43
N ALA A 182 8.85 -4.43 -2.44
CA ALA A 182 9.52 -4.57 -1.16
C ALA A 182 10.93 -5.15 -1.32
N ARG A 183 11.05 -6.27 -2.04
CA ARG A 183 12.32 -6.87 -2.44
C ARG A 183 13.27 -5.84 -3.08
N TYR A 184 12.79 -5.12 -4.10
CA TYR A 184 13.58 -4.08 -4.76
C TYR A 184 14.04 -2.99 -3.78
N ALA A 185 13.18 -2.55 -2.86
CA ALA A 185 13.53 -1.54 -1.86
C ALA A 185 14.62 -2.04 -0.89
N LEU A 186 14.55 -3.30 -0.46
CA LEU A 186 15.55 -3.93 0.41
C LEU A 186 16.91 -4.03 -0.30
N GLU A 187 16.94 -4.54 -1.53
CA GLU A 187 18.17 -4.64 -2.34
C GLU A 187 18.83 -3.27 -2.57
N ASN A 188 18.03 -2.25 -2.91
CA ASN A 188 18.55 -0.92 -3.20
C ASN A 188 19.06 -0.20 -1.95
N THR A 189 18.48 -0.48 -0.78
CA THR A 189 18.97 0.07 0.49
C THR A 189 20.42 -0.38 0.72
N VAL A 190 20.71 -1.66 0.47
CA VAL A 190 22.06 -2.22 0.58
C VAL A 190 23.00 -1.64 -0.48
N LYS A 191 22.57 -1.61 -1.76
CA LYS A 191 23.39 -1.09 -2.88
C LYS A 191 23.79 0.38 -2.69
N ARG A 192 22.96 1.18 -2.03
CA ARG A 192 23.22 2.61 -1.76
C ARG A 192 24.04 2.87 -0.50
N GLY A 193 24.50 1.84 0.21
CA GLY A 193 25.25 1.98 1.47
C GLY A 193 24.42 2.57 2.62
N ALA A 194 23.09 2.57 2.50
CA ALA A 194 22.21 3.04 3.57
C ALA A 194 22.05 1.96 4.65
N ALA A 195 21.72 2.38 5.88
CA ALA A 195 21.46 1.46 6.99
C ALA A 195 20.37 0.43 6.57
N PRO A 196 20.62 -0.88 6.72
CA PRO A 196 19.74 -1.92 6.23
C PRO A 196 18.42 -1.93 6.98
N VAL A 197 17.37 -2.40 6.31
CA VAL A 197 16.08 -2.69 6.97
C VAL A 197 16.25 -3.95 7.81
N GLN A 198 15.83 -3.88 9.08
CA GLN A 198 15.96 -4.96 10.07
C GLN A 198 14.60 -5.50 10.52
N GLY A 199 13.50 -4.98 9.99
CA GLY A 199 12.17 -5.55 10.19
C GLY A 199 11.18 -5.04 9.15
N ILE A 200 10.17 -5.85 8.86
CA ILE A 200 9.11 -5.50 7.90
C ILE A 200 7.75 -5.60 8.57
N ILE A 201 6.95 -4.54 8.41
CA ILE A 201 5.52 -4.57 8.65
C ILE A 201 4.84 -4.77 7.30
N ALA A 202 4.37 -5.98 7.04
CA ALA A 202 3.73 -6.37 5.80
C ALA A 202 2.25 -5.92 5.78
N PRO A 203 1.76 -5.38 4.64
CA PRO A 203 0.40 -4.87 4.46
C PRO A 203 -0.67 -5.94 4.70
N GLY A 204 -1.55 -5.73 5.69
CA GLY A 204 -2.63 -6.66 6.02
C GLY A 204 -3.56 -6.96 4.85
N HIS A 205 -4.15 -5.93 4.23
CA HIS A 205 -5.10 -6.09 3.12
C HIS A 205 -4.48 -6.73 1.87
N VAL A 206 -3.24 -6.40 1.51
CA VAL A 206 -2.55 -7.07 0.40
C VAL A 206 -2.38 -8.55 0.74
N SER A 207 -1.98 -8.85 1.97
CA SER A 207 -1.80 -10.23 2.45
C SER A 207 -3.12 -11.00 2.58
N THR A 208 -4.27 -10.33 2.71
CA THR A 208 -5.59 -10.98 2.59
C THR A 208 -5.83 -11.52 1.18
N VAL A 209 -5.21 -10.91 0.16
CA VAL A 209 -5.32 -11.37 -1.24
C VAL A 209 -4.27 -12.43 -1.58
N ILE A 210 -3.02 -12.24 -1.15
CA ILE A 210 -1.89 -13.09 -1.59
C ILE A 210 -1.41 -14.10 -0.54
N GLY A 211 -2.01 -14.09 0.66
CA GLY A 211 -1.50 -14.83 1.81
C GLY A 211 -0.24 -14.24 2.43
N ALA A 212 0.30 -14.93 3.43
CA ALA A 212 1.55 -14.55 4.09
C ALA A 212 2.79 -15.16 3.42
N LYS A 213 2.61 -16.19 2.58
CA LYS A 213 3.72 -16.93 1.95
C LYS A 213 4.73 -16.03 1.20
N PRO A 214 4.33 -15.08 0.33
CA PRO A 214 5.29 -14.21 -0.38
C PRO A 214 6.15 -13.37 0.57
N TRP A 215 5.62 -13.00 1.74
CA TRP A 215 6.37 -12.28 2.76
C TRP A 215 7.34 -13.19 3.51
N SER A 216 7.02 -14.48 3.69
CA SER A 216 7.97 -15.48 4.22
C SER A 216 9.18 -15.62 3.33
N ASP A 217 8.98 -15.69 2.02
CA ASP A 217 10.08 -15.86 1.07
C ASP A 217 11.04 -14.65 1.16
N ILE A 218 10.50 -13.43 1.26
CA ILE A 218 11.30 -12.21 1.49
C ILE A 218 12.01 -12.25 2.85
N ALA A 219 11.30 -12.66 3.91
CA ALA A 219 11.87 -12.72 5.25
C ALA A 219 13.06 -13.67 5.32
N GLU A 220 12.93 -14.86 4.74
CA GLU A 220 13.95 -15.91 4.71
C GLU A 220 15.16 -15.47 3.88
N GLU A 221 14.92 -14.95 2.68
CA GLU A 221 15.97 -14.54 1.75
C GLU A 221 16.80 -13.36 2.25
N PHE A 222 16.13 -12.29 2.72
CA PHE A 222 16.82 -11.10 3.21
C PHE A 222 17.23 -11.21 4.68
N ARG A 223 16.86 -12.30 5.36
CA ARG A 223 17.07 -12.51 6.80
C ARG A 223 16.44 -11.40 7.65
N VAL A 224 15.28 -10.90 7.23
CA VAL A 224 14.55 -9.81 7.88
C VAL A 224 13.25 -10.33 8.51
N PRO A 225 13.10 -10.27 9.85
CA PRO A 225 11.85 -10.68 10.49
C PRO A 225 10.69 -9.83 10.00
N THR A 226 9.59 -10.50 9.68
CA THR A 226 8.43 -9.87 9.02
C THR A 226 7.17 -10.16 9.81
N VAL A 227 6.30 -9.16 9.96
CA VAL A 227 4.99 -9.33 10.60
C VAL A 227 3.92 -8.81 9.65
N VAL A 228 2.97 -9.68 9.30
CA VAL A 228 1.76 -9.26 8.58
C VAL A 228 0.82 -8.63 9.60
N SER A 229 0.59 -7.33 9.47
CA SER A 229 -0.06 -6.52 10.49
C SER A 229 -1.41 -5.96 10.04
N GLY A 230 -2.34 -5.85 10.98
CA GLY A 230 -3.54 -5.04 10.83
C GLY A 230 -3.24 -3.53 10.82
N PHE A 231 -4.27 -2.69 10.86
CA PHE A 231 -4.14 -1.25 10.64
C PHE A 231 -4.36 -0.42 11.90
N GLU A 232 -4.73 -1.06 13.00
CA GLU A 232 -4.93 -0.38 14.27
C GLU A 232 -3.59 -0.01 14.91
N PRO A 233 -3.54 1.05 15.74
CA PRO A 233 -2.30 1.44 16.41
C PRO A 233 -1.68 0.29 17.23
N LEU A 234 -2.52 -0.53 17.85
CA LEU A 234 -2.09 -1.71 18.60
C LEU A 234 -1.53 -2.80 17.70
N ASP A 235 -2.13 -3.04 16.53
CA ASP A 235 -1.62 -4.02 15.55
C ASP A 235 -0.18 -3.65 15.15
N VAL A 236 0.04 -2.35 14.87
CA VAL A 236 1.34 -1.81 14.49
C VAL A 236 2.34 -1.88 15.65
N LEU A 237 1.96 -1.48 16.87
CA LEU A 237 2.82 -1.57 18.06
C LEU A 237 3.20 -3.01 18.39
N LEU A 238 2.24 -3.94 18.33
CA LEU A 238 2.49 -5.36 18.53
C LEU A 238 3.44 -5.92 17.47
N SER A 239 3.27 -5.51 16.21
CA SER A 239 4.16 -5.91 15.12
C SER A 239 5.59 -5.41 15.34
N ILE A 240 5.76 -4.17 15.78
CA ILE A 240 7.08 -3.63 16.17
C ILE A 240 7.69 -4.46 17.31
N ALA A 241 6.92 -4.74 18.36
CA ALA A 241 7.37 -5.55 19.50
C ALA A 241 7.81 -6.95 19.08
N LEU A 242 7.03 -7.63 18.22
CA LEU A 242 7.35 -8.95 17.68
C LEU A 242 8.62 -8.94 16.82
N ILE A 243 8.79 -7.92 15.97
CA ILE A 243 10.01 -7.73 15.17
C ILE A 243 11.23 -7.59 16.08
N LEU A 244 11.16 -6.71 17.08
CA LEU A 244 12.27 -6.48 18.01
C LEU A 244 12.58 -7.73 18.86
N GLN A 245 11.56 -8.47 19.27
CA GLN A 245 11.73 -9.75 19.95
C GLN A 245 12.42 -10.79 19.06
N MET A 246 11.97 -10.94 17.81
CA MET A 246 12.57 -11.87 16.85
C MET A 246 14.04 -11.51 16.58
N ARG A 247 14.33 -10.22 16.39
CA ARG A 247 15.69 -9.69 16.31
C ARG A 247 16.52 -10.08 17.55
N ALA A 248 15.99 -9.87 18.75
CA ALA A 248 16.71 -10.13 20.01
C ALA A 248 17.01 -11.61 20.23
N ARG A 249 16.24 -12.49 19.59
CA ARG A 249 16.41 -13.94 19.62
C ARG A 249 17.11 -14.49 18.38
N ASN A 250 17.64 -13.63 17.51
CA ASN A 250 18.22 -14.00 16.21
C ASN A 250 17.32 -14.94 15.38
N THR A 251 16.00 -14.77 15.51
CA THR A 251 14.99 -15.57 14.81
C THR A 251 14.52 -14.81 13.57
N VAL A 252 14.46 -15.49 12.44
CA VAL A 252 13.92 -14.96 11.18
C VAL A 252 12.72 -15.82 10.81
N LYS A 253 11.54 -15.22 10.81
CA LYS A 253 10.30 -15.82 10.31
C LYS A 253 9.29 -14.73 9.98
N THR A 254 8.24 -15.13 9.28
CA THR A 254 7.02 -14.34 9.15
C THR A 254 6.03 -14.72 10.25
N VAL A 255 5.45 -13.72 10.91
CA VAL A 255 4.35 -13.89 11.86
C VAL A 255 3.10 -13.22 11.30
N ILE A 256 1.97 -13.92 11.35
CA ILE A 256 0.68 -13.36 11.00
C ILE A 256 0.05 -12.80 12.26
N GLU A 257 0.21 -11.50 12.51
CA GLU A 257 -0.53 -10.81 13.57
C GLU A 257 -1.98 -10.58 13.14
N TYR A 258 -2.20 -10.26 11.86
CA TYR A 258 -3.54 -10.06 11.27
C TYR A 258 -4.30 -11.37 10.96
N SER A 259 -4.23 -12.35 11.86
CA SER A 259 -4.78 -13.71 11.70
C SER A 259 -6.30 -13.74 11.52
N ARG A 260 -6.99 -12.66 11.91
CA ARG A 260 -8.42 -12.47 11.69
C ARG A 260 -8.84 -12.40 10.22
N LEU A 261 -7.92 -12.08 9.30
CA LEU A 261 -8.21 -11.92 7.87
C LEU A 261 -7.10 -12.44 6.94
N VAL A 262 -5.98 -12.94 7.47
CA VAL A 262 -4.86 -13.42 6.66
C VAL A 262 -4.53 -14.86 7.00
N THR A 263 -4.36 -15.66 5.96
CA THR A 263 -3.85 -17.03 6.00
C THR A 263 -2.47 -17.11 5.33
N TRP A 264 -1.84 -18.28 5.37
CA TRP A 264 -0.58 -18.53 4.67
C TRP A 264 -0.74 -18.48 3.16
#